data_AF-A0A7C4RU72-F1
#
_entry.id   AF-A0A7C4RU72-F1
#
_cell.length_a   1.000
_cell.length_b   1.000
_cell.length_c   1.000
_cell.angle_alpha   90.00
_cell.angle_beta   90.00
_cell.angle_gamma   90.00
#
_symmetry.space_group_name_H-M   'P 1'
#
loop_
_entity.id
_entity.type
_entity.pdbx_description
1 polymer ?
#
loop_
_entity_poly.entity_id
_entity_poly.type
_entity_poly.pdbx_seq_one_letter_code
_entity_poly.pdbx_strand_id
1 'polypeptide(L)'
;MRTLSEVQSIQGEAGNFDVELLQKPRYIDPSKCIACGACAEKCPKKVDDPYNAGLSKRKAAYVEYAQAVPLKYAIDPNHCIFLQKGKCGACKKICPTGAVDFDQKPQTVHLNVGSVVLAPGFTPFNPSIFDNYQYAKLPNVVTSLEYERILSASGPTHGHITRPSDGKSPKKIAWFQCVGSRDLNKCDHAYCSSVCCMYAIKEAVISKEHEGGDLDCAIFFMDMRTHGKEFERFYDNAKTKQGVRFIRSRVHTITPVGNTGDLEVRYVTEDGSIQKEVFEMVVLSIGLETSSEVVQLAERLGVELTSGKFCNTSSFEPVATSRPGIYVCGAFQGPKDIPQAVIDASAAASAAGEILTEARGSLIRKAEKIPQTDIAGQRPRIGVFVCRCGINIAGVVDVPAVAEYAKTLPYVEFATDNLYSCSQDTQNAIAQLIKEKGLNRVVVAACTPKTHEPLFQETLVN
;
A
#
# COMPACT_ATOMS: atom_id res chain seq x y z
N MET A 1 5.32 8.29 15.70
CA MET A 1 5.70 7.14 14.84
C MET A 1 7.20 7.19 14.59
N ARG A 2 7.92 6.06 14.75
CA ARG A 2 9.35 5.95 14.44
C ARG A 2 9.52 5.14 13.16
N THR A 3 9.68 5.83 12.02
CA THR A 3 9.93 5.19 10.72
C THR A 3 11.41 4.83 10.54
N LEU A 4 11.73 3.92 9.62
CA LEU A 4 13.11 3.46 9.37
C LEU A 4 13.75 2.92 10.66
N SER A 5 12.98 2.23 11.47
CA SER A 5 13.42 1.67 12.76
C SER A 5 13.05 0.21 12.83
N GLU A 6 13.95 -0.61 13.37
CA GLU A 6 13.79 -2.05 13.50
C GLU A 6 14.01 -2.49 14.95
N VAL A 7 13.16 -3.38 15.45
CA VAL A 7 13.33 -3.97 16.78
C VAL A 7 14.50 -4.94 16.75
N GLN A 8 15.49 -4.71 17.61
CA GLN A 8 16.65 -5.58 17.78
C GLN A 8 16.41 -6.61 18.87
N SER A 9 15.96 -6.16 20.06
CA SER A 9 15.73 -7.01 21.21
C SER A 9 14.53 -6.52 22.05
N ILE A 10 13.87 -7.44 22.75
CA ILE A 10 12.84 -7.15 23.76
C ILE A 10 13.13 -8.00 24.99
N GLN A 11 13.60 -7.34 26.04
CA GLN A 11 13.98 -7.96 27.31
C GLN A 11 12.97 -7.59 28.41
N GLY A 12 12.89 -8.42 29.45
CA GLY A 12 11.91 -8.24 30.53
C GLY A 12 10.62 -9.04 30.33
N GLU A 13 9.60 -8.64 31.09
CA GLU A 13 8.35 -9.37 31.27
C GLU A 13 7.12 -8.47 31.06
N ALA A 14 5.94 -9.08 31.00
CA ALA A 14 4.69 -8.35 30.82
C ALA A 14 4.54 -7.21 31.84
N GLY A 15 4.23 -6.01 31.37
CA GLY A 15 4.17 -4.80 32.20
C GLY A 15 5.48 -4.01 32.27
N ASN A 16 6.63 -4.62 31.95
CA ASN A 16 7.93 -3.95 32.00
C ASN A 16 8.94 -4.56 31.01
N PHE A 17 8.85 -4.15 29.74
CA PHE A 17 9.81 -4.48 28.71
C PHE A 17 10.79 -3.34 28.45
N ASP A 18 12.06 -3.68 28.27
CA ASP A 18 13.04 -2.81 27.59
C ASP A 18 13.15 -3.24 26.13
N VAL A 19 12.79 -2.34 25.23
CA VAL A 19 12.79 -2.55 23.78
C VAL A 19 13.91 -1.76 23.16
N GLU A 20 14.86 -2.47 22.56
CA GLU A 20 15.95 -1.87 21.80
C GLU A 20 15.56 -1.72 20.33
N LEU A 21 15.57 -0.48 19.84
CA LEU A 21 15.31 -0.14 18.45
C LEU A 21 16.59 0.35 17.77
N LEU A 22 16.87 -0.18 16.59
CA LEU A 22 17.85 0.38 15.67
C LEU A 22 17.14 1.32 14.70
N GLN A 23 17.34 2.63 14.87
CA GLN A 23 16.86 3.64 13.94
C GLN A 23 17.91 3.85 12.84
N LYS A 24 17.58 3.43 11.62
CA LYS A 24 18.42 3.60 10.44
C LYS A 24 18.44 5.09 10.04
N PRO A 25 19.60 5.60 9.56
CA PRO A 25 19.70 6.97 9.10
C PRO A 25 18.81 7.18 7.88
N ARG A 26 18.05 8.29 7.89
CA ARG A 26 17.26 8.74 6.75
C ARG A 26 18.13 9.47 5.72
N TYR A 27 19.26 10.01 6.20
CA TYR A 27 20.16 10.96 5.53
C TYR A 27 19.48 12.25 5.06
N ILE A 28 18.28 12.50 5.58
CA ILE A 28 17.49 13.71 5.39
C ILE A 28 16.87 14.03 6.74
N ASP A 29 17.11 15.24 7.23
CA ASP A 29 16.53 15.76 8.46
C ASP A 29 15.01 15.99 8.26
N PRO A 30 14.15 15.23 8.96
CA PRO A 30 12.70 15.33 8.79
C PRO A 30 12.14 16.67 9.28
N SER A 31 12.83 17.37 10.19
CA SER A 31 12.41 18.69 10.69
C SER A 31 12.58 19.79 9.65
N LYS A 32 13.59 19.66 8.78
CA LYS A 32 13.90 20.63 7.70
C LYS A 32 13.30 20.24 6.36
N CYS A 33 12.99 18.97 6.15
CA CYS A 33 12.49 18.48 4.87
C CYS A 33 11.06 18.97 4.62
N ILE A 34 10.86 19.73 3.54
CA ILE A 34 9.54 20.22 3.09
C ILE A 34 8.91 19.35 1.99
N ALA A 35 9.47 18.17 1.73
CA ALA A 35 9.00 17.21 0.73
C ALA A 35 8.86 17.73 -0.73
N CYS A 36 9.55 18.81 -1.10
CA CYS A 36 9.43 19.41 -2.45
C CYS A 36 9.93 18.56 -3.63
N GLY A 37 10.60 17.43 -3.40
CA GLY A 37 11.07 16.52 -4.46
C GLY A 37 12.31 16.92 -5.25
N ALA A 38 12.85 18.13 -5.05
CA ALA A 38 14.04 18.61 -5.77
C ALA A 38 15.26 17.66 -5.65
N CYS A 39 15.42 16.99 -4.51
CA CYS A 39 16.50 16.02 -4.28
C CYS A 39 16.37 14.76 -5.15
N ALA A 40 15.16 14.25 -5.37
CA ALA A 40 14.91 13.10 -6.22
C ALA A 40 15.05 13.46 -7.69
N GLU A 41 14.50 14.60 -8.11
CA GLU A 41 14.57 15.08 -9.50
C GLU A 41 16.02 15.16 -10.00
N LYS A 42 16.94 15.73 -9.19
CA LYS A 42 18.36 15.85 -9.54
C LYS A 42 19.21 14.63 -9.21
N CYS A 43 18.63 13.57 -8.64
CA CYS A 43 19.37 12.34 -8.35
C CYS A 43 19.69 11.60 -9.67
N PRO A 44 20.98 11.35 -10.00
CA PRO A 44 21.32 10.66 -11.25
C PRO A 44 21.09 9.14 -11.19
N LYS A 45 21.09 8.54 -9.98
CA LYS A 45 20.92 7.09 -9.82
C LYS A 45 19.45 6.70 -9.99
N LYS A 46 19.20 5.78 -10.91
CA LYS A 46 17.94 5.04 -11.04
C LYS A 46 18.04 3.71 -10.28
N VAL A 47 16.97 3.34 -9.59
CA VAL A 47 16.82 2.13 -8.77
C VAL A 47 15.47 1.52 -9.10
N ASP A 48 15.36 0.19 -9.10
CA ASP A 48 14.06 -0.46 -9.17
C ASP A 48 13.16 0.01 -8.03
N ASP A 49 11.90 0.29 -8.36
CA ASP A 49 10.92 0.79 -7.40
C ASP A 49 10.16 -0.38 -6.76
N PRO A 50 10.45 -0.76 -5.49
CA PRO A 50 9.80 -1.89 -4.85
C PRO A 50 8.31 -1.64 -4.62
N TYR A 51 7.91 -0.39 -4.35
CA TYR A 51 6.50 -0.02 -4.16
C TYR A 51 5.68 -0.27 -5.43
N ASN A 52 6.29 -0.01 -6.59
CA ASN A 52 5.70 -0.30 -7.89
C ASN A 52 6.11 -1.69 -8.44
N ALA A 53 6.50 -2.61 -7.57
CA ALA A 53 6.86 -3.99 -7.90
C ALA A 53 7.91 -4.11 -9.04
N GLY A 54 8.82 -3.15 -9.17
CA GLY A 54 9.86 -3.14 -10.20
C GLY A 54 9.39 -2.70 -11.60
N LEU A 55 8.10 -2.40 -11.79
CA LEU A 55 7.53 -1.94 -13.06
C LEU A 55 8.00 -0.55 -13.48
N SER A 56 8.59 0.21 -12.54
CA SER A 56 9.21 1.50 -12.83
C SER A 56 10.49 1.67 -12.03
N LYS A 57 11.24 2.72 -12.38
CA LYS A 57 12.46 3.10 -11.66
C LYS A 57 12.18 4.31 -10.78
N ARG A 58 12.55 4.21 -9.51
CA ARG A 58 12.67 5.36 -8.59
C ARG A 58 14.11 5.89 -8.58
N LYS A 59 14.34 6.89 -7.75
CA LYS A 59 15.65 7.50 -7.51
C LYS A 59 16.23 7.02 -6.19
N ALA A 60 17.54 7.20 -5.99
CA ALA A 60 18.16 6.88 -4.69
C ALA A 60 17.70 7.84 -3.57
N ALA A 61 17.43 9.11 -3.89
CA ALA A 61 16.65 9.98 -3.01
C ALA A 61 15.16 9.81 -3.36
N TYR A 62 14.33 9.42 -2.40
CA TYR A 62 12.97 8.96 -2.67
C TYR A 62 11.99 9.24 -1.54
N VAL A 63 10.70 9.20 -1.87
CA VAL A 63 9.59 8.93 -0.95
C VAL A 63 9.00 7.59 -1.40
N GLU A 64 8.52 6.77 -0.48
CA GLU A 64 7.97 5.44 -0.79
C GLU A 64 6.79 5.53 -1.78
N TYR A 65 5.86 6.45 -1.54
CA TYR A 65 4.73 6.76 -2.42
C TYR A 65 4.18 8.16 -2.11
N ALA A 66 3.38 8.73 -3.03
CA ALA A 66 2.95 10.13 -2.97
C ALA A 66 2.20 10.52 -1.66
N GLN A 67 1.53 9.57 -1.02
CA GLN A 67 0.78 9.78 0.23
C GLN A 67 1.47 9.17 1.45
N ALA A 68 2.78 8.94 1.40
CA ALA A 68 3.54 8.38 2.52
C ALA A 68 3.41 9.24 3.78
N VAL A 69 3.30 8.61 4.94
CA VAL A 69 3.24 9.28 6.24
C VAL A 69 4.41 8.78 7.13
N PRO A 70 5.29 9.68 7.60
CA PRO A 70 5.36 11.10 7.29
C PRO A 70 5.83 11.33 5.85
N LEU A 71 5.29 12.38 5.20
CA LEU A 71 5.70 12.74 3.85
C LEU A 71 7.06 13.42 3.88
N LYS A 72 8.12 12.59 3.92
CA LYS A 72 9.51 13.01 4.06
C LYS A 72 10.38 12.11 3.21
N TYR A 73 11.29 12.72 2.46
CA TYR A 73 12.25 11.98 1.64
C TYR A 73 13.23 11.19 2.52
N ALA A 74 13.80 10.14 1.95
CA ALA A 74 14.94 9.39 2.46
C ALA A 74 15.96 9.18 1.35
N ILE A 75 17.18 8.80 1.71
CA ILE A 75 18.20 8.37 0.74
C ILE A 75 18.51 6.91 0.99
N ASP A 76 18.41 6.11 -0.07
CA ASP A 76 18.75 4.69 -0.07
C ASP A 76 20.28 4.53 -0.05
N PRO A 77 20.86 4.05 1.06
CA PRO A 77 22.31 3.90 1.19
C PRO A 77 22.88 2.84 0.24
N ASN A 78 22.10 1.82 -0.12
CA ASN A 78 22.54 0.71 -0.96
C ASN A 78 22.67 1.11 -2.44
N HIS A 79 22.17 2.28 -2.82
CA HIS A 79 22.21 2.76 -4.20
C HIS A 79 22.78 4.18 -4.34
N CYS A 80 22.90 4.94 -3.25
CA CYS A 80 23.40 6.30 -3.29
C CYS A 80 24.90 6.36 -3.64
N ILE A 81 25.23 7.05 -4.73
CA ILE A 81 26.61 7.21 -5.21
C ILE A 81 27.50 7.94 -4.19
N PHE A 82 26.94 8.89 -3.42
CA PHE A 82 27.72 9.59 -2.39
C PHE A 82 28.05 8.65 -1.23
N LEU A 83 27.05 7.93 -0.69
CA LEU A 83 27.27 7.04 0.45
C LEU A 83 28.14 5.83 0.11
N GLN A 84 28.11 5.37 -1.16
CA GLN A 84 28.95 4.25 -1.61
C GLN A 84 30.36 4.65 -2.03
N LYS A 85 30.54 5.84 -2.63
CA LYS A 85 31.79 6.20 -3.33
C LYS A 85 32.33 7.60 -2.99
N GLY A 86 31.60 8.42 -2.25
CA GLY A 86 32.00 9.79 -1.87
C GLY A 86 31.99 10.83 -2.99
N LYS A 87 31.51 10.51 -4.20
CA LYS A 87 31.70 11.35 -5.42
C LYS A 87 30.48 12.17 -5.87
N CYS A 88 29.33 12.03 -5.21
CA CYS A 88 28.09 12.75 -5.58
C CYS A 88 27.77 13.89 -4.60
N GLY A 89 26.56 14.45 -4.62
CA GLY A 89 26.16 15.56 -3.74
C GLY A 89 25.09 16.47 -4.34
N ALA A 90 24.55 16.13 -5.51
CA ALA A 90 23.53 16.92 -6.20
C ALA A 90 22.31 17.22 -5.31
N CYS A 91 21.79 16.22 -4.61
CA CYS A 91 20.67 16.39 -3.68
C CYS A 91 20.98 17.36 -2.53
N LYS A 92 22.21 17.37 -1.99
CA LYS A 92 22.63 18.30 -0.93
C LYS A 92 22.75 19.73 -1.45
N LYS A 93 23.28 19.91 -2.67
CA LYS A 93 23.42 21.23 -3.31
C LYS A 93 22.08 21.87 -3.68
N ILE A 94 21.10 21.09 -4.13
CA ILE A 94 19.80 21.61 -4.60
C ILE A 94 18.75 21.76 -3.49
N CYS A 95 18.97 21.15 -2.31
CA CYS A 95 17.99 21.18 -1.24
C CYS A 95 17.86 22.60 -0.65
N PRO A 96 16.71 23.28 -0.80
CA PRO A 96 16.56 24.67 -0.40
C PRO A 96 16.64 24.87 1.12
N THR A 97 16.29 23.85 1.90
CA THR A 97 16.28 23.90 3.37
C THR A 97 17.53 23.29 4.00
N GLY A 98 18.49 22.82 3.19
CA GLY A 98 19.69 22.14 3.70
C GLY A 98 19.38 20.87 4.50
N ALA A 99 18.26 20.18 4.22
CA ALA A 99 17.83 19.00 4.97
C ALA A 99 18.68 17.75 4.70
N VAL A 100 19.45 17.68 3.61
CA VAL A 100 20.26 16.51 3.27
C VAL A 100 21.51 16.44 4.15
N ASP A 101 21.61 15.36 4.91
CA ASP A 101 22.69 15.13 5.87
C ASP A 101 23.22 13.69 5.71
N PHE A 102 24.33 13.56 4.97
CA PHE A 102 24.97 12.27 4.73
C PHE A 102 25.73 11.73 5.94
N ASP A 103 25.96 12.56 6.96
CA ASP A 103 26.76 12.20 8.13
C ASP A 103 25.88 11.57 9.23
N GLN A 104 24.57 11.45 9.01
CA GLN A 104 23.66 10.73 9.89
C GLN A 104 24.12 9.29 10.09
N LYS A 105 24.21 8.89 11.36
CA LYS A 105 24.55 7.53 11.77
C LYS A 105 23.31 6.80 12.30
N PRO A 106 23.29 5.46 12.21
CA PRO A 106 22.29 4.67 12.93
C PRO A 106 22.28 5.01 14.42
N GLN A 107 21.11 5.05 15.02
CA GLN A 107 20.93 5.34 16.44
C GLN A 107 20.25 4.16 17.13
N THR A 108 20.81 3.72 18.25
CA THR A 108 20.14 2.79 19.15
C THR A 108 19.26 3.57 20.12
N VAL A 109 17.99 3.20 20.22
CA VAL A 109 17.01 3.83 21.09
C VAL A 109 16.39 2.78 21.98
N HIS A 110 16.44 2.98 23.29
CA HIS A 110 15.73 2.14 24.26
C HIS A 110 14.37 2.73 24.58
N LEU A 111 13.35 1.90 24.57
CA LEU A 111 11.99 2.24 25.00
C LEU A 111 11.56 1.31 26.11
N ASN A 112 11.16 1.89 27.23
CA ASN A 112 10.43 1.15 28.26
C ASN A 112 8.95 1.11 27.90
N VAL A 113 8.38 -0.08 27.74
CA VAL A 113 6.98 -0.30 27.38
C VAL A 113 6.39 -1.43 28.21
N GLY A 114 5.11 -1.37 28.57
CA GLY A 114 4.49 -2.45 29.33
C GLY A 114 3.85 -3.56 28.47
N SER A 115 3.57 -3.28 27.20
CA SER A 115 3.02 -4.28 26.26
C SER A 115 3.51 -4.02 24.85
N VAL A 116 3.52 -5.08 24.02
CA VAL A 116 3.99 -5.05 22.63
C VAL A 116 2.94 -5.68 21.72
N VAL A 117 2.66 -5.06 20.58
CA VAL A 117 1.80 -5.64 19.53
C VAL A 117 2.61 -5.83 18.25
N LEU A 118 2.74 -7.06 17.79
CA LEU A 118 3.40 -7.43 16.55
C LEU A 118 2.43 -7.33 15.38
N ALA A 119 2.72 -6.41 14.47
CA ALA A 119 1.97 -6.22 13.23
C ALA A 119 2.88 -6.11 11.98
N PRO A 120 3.86 -7.01 11.76
CA PRO A 120 4.81 -6.88 10.65
C PRO A 120 4.18 -7.16 9.27
N GLY A 121 2.93 -7.64 9.22
CA GLY A 121 2.21 -7.88 7.97
C GLY A 121 2.60 -9.21 7.31
N PHE A 122 2.82 -9.18 6.00
CA PHE A 122 3.15 -10.34 5.18
C PHE A 122 4.12 -9.95 4.05
N THR A 123 4.69 -10.96 3.40
CA THR A 123 5.43 -10.84 2.12
C THR A 123 4.64 -11.53 1.02
N PRO A 124 4.51 -10.94 -0.18
CA PRO A 124 3.89 -11.60 -1.33
C PRO A 124 4.78 -12.75 -1.83
N PHE A 125 4.19 -13.91 -2.11
CA PHE A 125 4.92 -15.05 -2.63
C PHE A 125 5.57 -14.75 -3.99
N ASN A 126 6.82 -15.17 -4.18
CA ASN A 126 7.56 -14.99 -5.44
C ASN A 126 7.41 -16.22 -6.37
N PRO A 127 6.68 -16.11 -7.49
CA PRO A 127 6.44 -17.24 -8.39
C PRO A 127 7.58 -17.54 -9.35
N SER A 128 8.74 -16.88 -9.23
CA SER A 128 9.91 -17.14 -10.09
C SER A 128 10.42 -18.59 -9.99
N ILE A 129 10.09 -19.30 -8.91
CA ILE A 129 10.44 -20.72 -8.72
C ILE A 129 9.60 -21.67 -9.60
N PHE A 130 8.51 -21.18 -10.20
CA PHE A 130 7.62 -21.97 -11.05
C PHE A 130 8.05 -21.90 -12.51
N ASP A 131 8.86 -22.87 -12.93
CA ASP A 131 9.27 -23.03 -14.33
C ASP A 131 8.09 -23.17 -15.30
N ASN A 132 6.98 -23.73 -14.83
CA ASN A 132 5.79 -24.01 -15.61
C ASN A 132 4.94 -22.77 -15.92
N TYR A 133 5.03 -21.72 -15.10
CA TYR A 133 4.38 -20.42 -15.37
C TYR A 133 5.32 -19.44 -16.05
N GLN A 134 6.65 -19.68 -16.01
CA GLN A 134 7.63 -18.87 -16.72
C GLN A 134 7.57 -17.36 -16.40
N TYR A 135 7.13 -16.99 -15.20
CA TYR A 135 6.96 -15.62 -14.75
C TYR A 135 8.20 -14.75 -15.03
N ALA A 136 9.40 -15.22 -14.66
CA ALA A 136 10.63 -14.47 -14.87
C ALA A 136 11.06 -14.33 -16.35
N LYS A 137 10.44 -15.06 -17.29
CA LYS A 137 10.81 -15.10 -18.71
C LYS A 137 9.78 -14.45 -19.63
N LEU A 138 8.50 -14.46 -19.25
CA LEU A 138 7.39 -14.00 -20.08
C LEU A 138 6.87 -12.66 -19.54
N PRO A 139 7.13 -11.51 -20.20
CA PRO A 139 6.79 -10.20 -19.65
C PRO A 139 5.28 -9.97 -19.41
N ASN A 140 4.42 -10.66 -20.16
CA ASN A 140 2.96 -10.56 -20.01
C ASN A 140 2.39 -11.52 -18.95
N VAL A 141 3.25 -12.28 -18.25
CA VAL A 141 2.89 -13.01 -17.04
C VAL A 141 3.29 -12.14 -15.85
N VAL A 142 2.31 -11.59 -15.16
CA VAL A 142 2.50 -10.68 -14.02
C VAL A 142 1.91 -11.29 -12.75
N THR A 143 2.34 -10.84 -11.59
CA THR A 143 1.70 -11.12 -10.30
C THR A 143 0.48 -10.25 -10.10
N SER A 144 -0.43 -10.68 -9.22
CA SER A 144 -1.55 -9.84 -8.78
C SER A 144 -1.08 -8.51 -8.17
N LEU A 145 0.03 -8.49 -7.43
CA LEU A 145 0.56 -7.24 -6.87
C LEU A 145 1.10 -6.29 -7.95
N GLU A 146 1.81 -6.79 -8.95
CA GLU A 146 2.19 -5.97 -10.12
C GLU A 146 0.95 -5.46 -10.86
N TYR A 147 -0.06 -6.31 -11.03
CA TYR A 147 -1.31 -5.93 -11.66
C TYR A 147 -2.06 -4.83 -10.88
N GLU A 148 -2.09 -4.89 -9.54
CA GLU A 148 -2.60 -3.80 -8.69
C GLU A 148 -1.85 -2.49 -8.93
N ARG A 149 -0.52 -2.54 -9.14
CA ARG A 149 0.25 -1.34 -9.47
C ARG A 149 -0.08 -0.83 -10.87
N ILE A 150 -0.28 -1.69 -11.86
CA ILE A 150 -0.74 -1.32 -13.21
C ILE A 150 -2.13 -0.66 -13.15
N LEU A 151 -3.03 -1.23 -12.35
CA LEU A 151 -4.41 -0.74 -12.21
C LEU A 151 -4.50 0.55 -11.37
N SER A 152 -3.50 0.83 -10.55
CA SER A 152 -3.50 1.98 -9.65
C SER A 152 -3.33 3.31 -10.40
N ALA A 153 -4.18 4.30 -10.09
CA ALA A 153 -4.05 5.66 -10.60
C ALA A 153 -2.72 6.35 -10.19
N SER A 154 -2.14 5.97 -9.05
CA SER A 154 -0.81 6.42 -8.60
C SER A 154 0.31 5.46 -9.00
N GLY A 155 -0.02 4.44 -9.79
CA GLY A 155 0.92 3.47 -10.34
C GLY A 155 1.66 3.97 -11.57
N PRO A 156 2.60 3.16 -12.09
CA PRO A 156 3.48 3.55 -13.18
C PRO A 156 2.75 3.76 -14.53
N THR A 157 1.56 3.18 -14.68
CA THR A 157 0.74 3.28 -15.89
C THR A 157 -0.48 4.17 -15.69
N HIS A 158 -0.55 4.90 -14.57
CA HIS A 158 -1.65 5.83 -14.24
C HIS A 158 -3.06 5.21 -14.27
N GLY A 159 -3.16 3.90 -14.01
CA GLY A 159 -4.41 3.14 -14.05
C GLY A 159 -4.84 2.66 -15.43
N HIS A 160 -3.99 2.84 -16.45
CA HIS A 160 -4.17 2.20 -17.76
C HIS A 160 -3.62 0.78 -17.73
N ILE A 161 -4.45 -0.19 -18.12
CA ILE A 161 -4.07 -1.59 -18.16
C ILE A 161 -3.22 -1.80 -19.41
N THR A 162 -1.94 -2.08 -19.23
CA THR A 162 -0.99 -2.20 -20.34
C THR A 162 -0.14 -3.45 -20.20
N ARG A 163 0.10 -4.13 -21.32
CA ARG A 163 1.00 -5.26 -21.45
C ARG A 163 2.45 -4.81 -21.19
N PRO A 164 3.20 -5.42 -20.26
CA PRO A 164 4.59 -5.04 -20.01
C PRO A 164 5.52 -5.24 -21.22
N SER A 165 5.19 -6.16 -22.13
CA SER A 165 6.00 -6.42 -23.33
C SER A 165 6.00 -5.28 -24.35
N ASP A 166 4.84 -4.69 -24.64
CA ASP A 166 4.65 -3.77 -25.78
C ASP A 166 3.78 -2.54 -25.47
N GLY A 167 3.30 -2.38 -24.23
CA GLY A 167 2.54 -1.23 -23.77
C GLY A 167 1.09 -1.16 -24.26
N LYS A 168 0.60 -2.17 -24.99
CA LYS A 168 -0.77 -2.17 -25.51
C LYS A 168 -1.78 -2.60 -24.44
N SER A 169 -3.01 -2.11 -24.54
CA SER A 169 -4.12 -2.61 -23.71
C SER A 169 -4.47 -4.06 -24.10
N PRO A 170 -4.46 -5.00 -23.16
CA PRO A 170 -4.85 -6.38 -23.44
C PRO A 170 -6.36 -6.48 -23.69
N LYS A 171 -6.77 -7.32 -24.64
CA LYS A 171 -8.20 -7.65 -24.86
C LYS A 171 -8.67 -8.91 -24.15
N LYS A 172 -7.73 -9.69 -23.62
CA LYS A 172 -8.02 -10.98 -23.00
C LYS A 172 -7.04 -11.31 -21.88
N ILE A 173 -7.54 -11.44 -20.65
CA ILE A 173 -6.74 -11.61 -19.43
C ILE A 173 -7.18 -12.86 -18.67
N ALA A 174 -6.23 -13.66 -18.22
CA ALA A 174 -6.47 -14.80 -17.33
C ALA A 174 -5.88 -14.57 -15.93
N TRP A 175 -6.61 -14.93 -14.88
CA TRP A 175 -6.11 -14.99 -13.50
C TRP A 175 -5.95 -16.43 -13.06
N PHE A 176 -4.79 -16.78 -12.50
CA PHE A 176 -4.51 -18.12 -11.99
C PHE A 176 -4.54 -18.11 -10.47
N GLN A 177 -5.49 -18.84 -9.89
CA GLN A 177 -5.65 -18.92 -8.44
C GLN A 177 -4.63 -19.87 -7.79
N CYS A 178 -4.40 -19.66 -6.49
CA CYS A 178 -3.59 -20.53 -5.64
C CYS A 178 -2.11 -20.62 -6.06
N VAL A 179 -1.52 -19.54 -6.59
CA VAL A 179 -0.10 -19.50 -6.91
C VAL A 179 0.69 -19.29 -5.61
N GLY A 180 1.48 -20.29 -5.18
CA GLY A 180 2.20 -20.24 -3.90
C GLY A 180 1.33 -20.55 -2.68
N SER A 181 0.19 -21.22 -2.87
CA SER A 181 -0.71 -21.66 -1.78
C SER A 181 -1.39 -22.97 -2.16
N ARG A 182 -1.76 -23.77 -1.17
CA ARG A 182 -2.33 -25.12 -1.39
C ARG A 182 -1.41 -25.95 -2.32
N ASP A 183 -0.11 -25.86 -2.07
CA ASP A 183 0.95 -26.49 -2.86
C ASP A 183 2.06 -27.02 -1.95
N LEU A 184 2.03 -28.32 -1.69
CA LEU A 184 3.06 -29.03 -0.93
C LEU A 184 4.32 -29.35 -1.77
N ASN A 185 4.20 -29.36 -3.09
CA ASN A 185 5.24 -29.92 -3.96
C ASN A 185 6.35 -28.93 -4.26
N LYS A 186 6.00 -27.66 -4.46
CA LYS A 186 6.93 -26.65 -4.99
C LYS A 186 7.35 -25.60 -3.98
N CYS A 187 6.50 -25.27 -3.02
CA CYS A 187 6.79 -24.26 -2.00
C CYS A 187 6.42 -24.68 -0.57
N ASP A 188 5.92 -25.90 -0.37
CA ASP A 188 5.49 -26.43 0.95
C ASP A 188 4.45 -25.56 1.68
N HIS A 189 3.60 -24.85 0.92
CA HIS A 189 2.54 -24.02 1.47
C HIS A 189 1.21 -24.79 1.42
N ALA A 190 0.97 -25.62 2.44
CA ALA A 190 -0.28 -26.39 2.58
C ALA A 190 -1.53 -25.51 2.78
N TYR A 191 -1.33 -24.29 3.30
CA TYR A 191 -2.39 -23.38 3.69
C TYR A 191 -3.01 -22.62 2.50
N CYS A 192 -4.18 -22.03 2.74
CA CYS A 192 -4.84 -21.10 1.84
C CYS A 192 -4.49 -19.67 2.22
N SER A 193 -4.13 -18.81 1.26
CA SER A 193 -3.85 -17.40 1.53
C SER A 193 -5.09 -16.52 1.72
N SER A 194 -6.29 -17.11 1.79
CA SER A 194 -7.59 -16.50 2.15
C SER A 194 -8.13 -15.42 1.20
N VAL A 195 -7.30 -14.49 0.75
CA VAL A 195 -7.70 -13.26 0.03
C VAL A 195 -7.63 -13.38 -1.49
N CYS A 196 -6.92 -14.36 -2.03
CA CYS A 196 -6.59 -14.44 -3.46
C CYS A 196 -7.80 -14.62 -4.37
N CYS A 197 -8.85 -15.29 -3.90
CA CYS A 197 -10.11 -15.37 -4.65
C CYS A 197 -10.77 -14.00 -4.79
N MET A 198 -10.77 -13.21 -3.72
CA MET A 198 -11.47 -11.93 -3.71
C MET A 198 -10.73 -10.84 -4.45
N TYR A 199 -9.40 -10.73 -4.29
CA TYR A 199 -8.66 -9.72 -5.05
C TYR A 199 -8.69 -10.03 -6.55
N ALA A 200 -8.69 -11.30 -6.97
CA ALA A 200 -8.75 -11.64 -8.39
C ALA A 200 -10.11 -11.28 -9.02
N ILE A 201 -11.22 -11.53 -8.30
CA ILE A 201 -12.55 -11.07 -8.72
C ILE A 201 -12.57 -9.54 -8.80
N LYS A 202 -12.02 -8.85 -7.79
CA LYS A 202 -11.94 -7.39 -7.76
C LYS A 202 -11.14 -6.87 -8.96
N GLU A 203 -9.93 -7.36 -9.18
CA GLU A 203 -9.08 -7.00 -10.31
C GLU A 203 -9.82 -7.19 -11.64
N ALA A 204 -10.46 -8.35 -11.86
CA ALA A 204 -11.21 -8.61 -13.08
C ALA A 204 -12.42 -7.68 -13.29
N VAL A 205 -13.18 -7.38 -12.23
CA VAL A 205 -14.32 -6.45 -12.28
C VAL A 205 -13.86 -5.03 -12.57
N ILE A 206 -12.88 -4.52 -11.82
CA ILE A 206 -12.35 -3.16 -12.03
C ILE A 206 -11.71 -3.05 -13.42
N SER A 207 -11.07 -4.11 -13.92
CA SER A 207 -10.51 -4.11 -15.28
C SER A 207 -11.58 -3.92 -16.35
N LYS A 208 -12.72 -4.61 -16.21
CA LYS A 208 -13.87 -4.43 -17.11
C LYS A 208 -14.52 -3.05 -16.98
N GLU A 209 -14.59 -2.50 -15.77
CA GLU A 209 -15.09 -1.13 -15.55
C GLU A 209 -14.17 -0.07 -16.18
N HIS A 210 -12.85 -0.32 -16.19
CA HIS A 210 -11.86 0.59 -16.79
C HIS A 210 -11.78 0.49 -18.31
N GLU A 211 -11.65 -0.71 -18.89
CA GLU A 211 -11.43 -0.90 -20.33
C GLU A 211 -12.74 -0.97 -21.15
N GLY A 212 -13.87 -1.25 -20.50
CA GLY A 212 -15.18 -1.39 -21.13
C GLY A 212 -15.57 -2.83 -21.52
N GLY A 213 -16.63 -2.95 -22.33
CA GLY A 213 -17.38 -4.21 -22.53
C GLY A 213 -16.67 -5.33 -23.30
N ASP A 214 -15.64 -5.02 -24.09
CA ASP A 214 -14.97 -5.99 -24.97
C ASP A 214 -13.85 -6.78 -24.28
N LEU A 215 -13.48 -6.43 -23.04
CA LEU A 215 -12.44 -7.14 -22.30
C LEU A 215 -12.92 -8.53 -21.85
N ASP A 216 -12.27 -9.59 -22.32
CA ASP A 216 -12.51 -10.97 -21.89
C ASP A 216 -11.65 -11.30 -20.65
N CYS A 217 -12.30 -11.61 -19.53
CA CYS A 217 -11.66 -11.95 -18.27
C CYS A 217 -12.00 -13.39 -17.87
N ALA A 218 -10.98 -14.21 -17.59
CA ALA A 218 -11.15 -15.58 -17.10
C ALA A 218 -10.37 -15.83 -15.81
N ILE A 219 -11.04 -16.37 -14.79
CA ILE A 219 -10.43 -16.76 -13.52
C ILE A 219 -10.36 -18.30 -13.46
N PHE A 220 -9.15 -18.84 -13.40
CA PHE A 220 -8.86 -20.27 -13.31
C PHE A 220 -8.65 -20.68 -11.86
N PHE A 221 -9.51 -21.57 -11.35
CA PHE A 221 -9.57 -21.87 -9.92
C PHE A 221 -9.79 -23.36 -9.60
N MET A 222 -9.50 -23.74 -8.36
CA MET A 222 -9.90 -25.05 -7.80
C MET A 222 -11.24 -24.94 -7.06
N ASP A 223 -11.27 -24.05 -6.08
CA ASP A 223 -12.47 -23.66 -5.31
C ASP A 223 -12.46 -22.14 -5.12
N MET A 224 -13.59 -21.47 -5.35
CA MET A 224 -13.75 -20.06 -5.00
C MET A 224 -14.06 -19.94 -3.50
N ARG A 225 -13.28 -19.12 -2.78
CA ARG A 225 -13.40 -18.95 -1.32
C ARG A 225 -13.84 -17.53 -0.95
N THR A 226 -15.13 -17.29 -1.12
CA THR A 226 -15.87 -16.01 -1.02
C THR A 226 -16.63 -15.89 0.31
N HIS A 227 -15.96 -16.21 1.43
CA HIS A 227 -16.59 -16.45 2.74
C HIS A 227 -16.93 -15.21 3.58
N GLY A 228 -16.52 -14.00 3.15
CA GLY A 228 -16.82 -12.74 3.83
C GLY A 228 -18.26 -12.27 3.60
N LYS A 229 -18.71 -11.29 4.41
CA LYS A 229 -20.03 -10.70 4.25
C LYS A 229 -20.16 -10.06 2.85
N GLU A 230 -21.19 -10.44 2.10
CA GLU A 230 -21.43 -10.03 0.70
C GLU A 230 -20.40 -10.50 -0.34
N PHE A 231 -19.42 -11.34 0.02
CA PHE A 231 -18.39 -11.78 -0.92
C PHE A 231 -18.95 -12.72 -1.98
N GLU A 232 -19.86 -13.63 -1.60
CA GLU A 232 -20.56 -14.49 -2.57
C GLU A 232 -21.41 -13.66 -3.54
N ARG A 233 -22.13 -12.66 -3.02
CA ARG A 233 -22.90 -11.74 -3.87
C ARG A 233 -22.00 -10.97 -4.84
N PHE A 234 -20.79 -10.59 -4.42
CA PHE A 234 -19.82 -9.94 -5.29
C PHE A 234 -19.32 -10.87 -6.40
N TYR A 235 -19.04 -12.14 -6.06
CA TYR A 235 -18.71 -13.20 -7.02
C TYR A 235 -19.84 -13.45 -8.03
N ASP A 236 -21.08 -13.60 -7.55
CA ASP A 236 -22.27 -13.79 -8.42
C ASP A 236 -22.49 -12.61 -9.35
N ASN A 237 -22.35 -11.37 -8.84
CA ASN A 237 -22.44 -10.18 -9.67
C ASN A 237 -21.35 -10.21 -10.74
N ALA A 238 -20.08 -10.44 -10.37
CA ALA A 238 -18.96 -10.50 -11.32
C ALA A 238 -19.23 -11.47 -12.47
N LYS A 239 -19.84 -12.63 -12.17
CA LYS A 239 -20.23 -13.62 -13.17
C LYS A 239 -21.42 -13.17 -14.03
N THR A 240 -22.50 -12.71 -13.41
CA THR A 240 -23.80 -12.48 -14.08
C THR A 240 -23.96 -11.11 -14.70
N LYS A 241 -23.35 -10.07 -14.13
CA LYS A 241 -23.47 -8.66 -14.56
C LYS A 241 -22.25 -8.19 -15.33
N GLN A 242 -21.04 -8.52 -14.87
CA GLN A 242 -19.80 -8.13 -15.55
C GLN A 242 -19.33 -9.16 -16.58
N GLY A 243 -19.86 -10.39 -16.56
CA GLY A 243 -19.49 -11.44 -17.52
C GLY A 243 -18.07 -11.98 -17.33
N VAL A 244 -17.54 -11.97 -16.10
CA VAL A 244 -16.27 -12.62 -15.78
C VAL A 244 -16.46 -14.14 -15.86
N ARG A 245 -15.59 -14.83 -16.60
CA ARG A 245 -15.61 -16.29 -16.73
C ARG A 245 -14.90 -16.93 -15.55
N PHE A 246 -15.50 -17.96 -14.97
CA PHE A 246 -14.92 -18.74 -13.90
C PHE A 246 -14.74 -20.16 -14.39
N ILE A 247 -13.49 -20.60 -14.50
CA ILE A 247 -13.11 -21.87 -15.08
C ILE A 247 -12.49 -22.73 -13.98
N ARG A 248 -13.16 -23.81 -13.62
CA ARG A 248 -12.69 -24.72 -12.58
C ARG A 248 -11.59 -25.62 -13.13
N SER A 249 -10.36 -25.10 -13.16
CA SER A 249 -9.19 -25.81 -13.61
C SER A 249 -7.94 -25.20 -12.98
N ARG A 250 -7.06 -26.04 -12.43
CA ARG A 250 -5.72 -25.60 -12.03
C ARG A 250 -4.78 -25.74 -13.22
N VAL A 251 -4.47 -24.61 -13.86
CA VAL A 251 -3.60 -24.59 -15.03
C VAL A 251 -2.21 -25.08 -14.66
N HIS A 252 -1.63 -25.97 -15.48
CA HIS A 252 -0.29 -26.48 -15.26
C HIS A 252 0.78 -25.63 -15.96
N THR A 253 0.59 -25.22 -17.22
CA THR A 253 1.66 -24.60 -18.03
C THR A 253 1.17 -23.41 -18.84
N ILE A 254 2.03 -22.40 -18.95
CA ILE A 254 1.90 -21.28 -19.90
C ILE A 254 2.92 -21.47 -21.03
N THR A 255 2.47 -21.41 -22.27
CA THR A 255 3.34 -21.53 -23.47
C THR A 255 3.29 -20.23 -24.28
N PRO A 256 4.43 -19.61 -24.62
CA PRO A 256 4.44 -18.41 -25.47
C PRO A 256 3.97 -18.73 -26.90
N VAL A 257 3.20 -17.82 -27.49
CA VAL A 257 2.73 -17.92 -28.88
C VAL A 257 3.67 -17.11 -29.79
N GLY A 258 4.61 -17.80 -30.45
CA GLY A 258 5.56 -17.15 -31.34
C GLY A 258 6.29 -15.98 -30.67
N ASN A 259 6.37 -14.85 -31.38
CA ASN A 259 6.99 -13.61 -30.90
C ASN A 259 5.96 -12.49 -30.61
N THR A 260 4.66 -12.80 -30.50
CA THR A 260 3.60 -11.77 -30.29
C THR A 260 3.51 -11.32 -28.83
N GLY A 261 4.07 -12.10 -27.91
CA GLY A 261 3.91 -11.92 -26.47
C GLY A 261 2.62 -12.54 -25.91
N ASP A 262 1.79 -13.17 -26.75
CA ASP A 262 0.58 -13.84 -26.29
C ASP A 262 0.91 -15.20 -25.67
N LEU A 263 -0.03 -15.70 -24.87
CA LEU A 263 0.16 -16.78 -23.92
C LEU A 263 -0.91 -17.86 -24.16
N GLU A 264 -0.51 -19.02 -24.68
CA GLU A 264 -1.39 -20.19 -24.80
C GLU A 264 -1.50 -20.89 -23.45
N VAL A 265 -2.75 -21.09 -23.01
CA VAL A 265 -3.12 -21.79 -21.79
C VAL A 265 -3.89 -23.04 -22.16
N ARG A 266 -3.35 -24.20 -21.74
CA ARG A 266 -4.02 -25.50 -21.87
C ARG A 266 -4.64 -25.88 -20.53
N TYR A 267 -5.94 -26.18 -20.53
CA TYR A 267 -6.68 -26.53 -19.32
C TYR A 267 -7.72 -27.62 -19.59
N VAL A 268 -8.24 -28.21 -18.52
CA VAL A 268 -9.28 -29.25 -18.57
C VAL A 268 -10.57 -28.68 -17.99
N THR A 269 -11.68 -28.83 -18.71
CA THR A 269 -13.03 -28.44 -18.26
C THR A 269 -13.65 -29.50 -17.37
N GLU A 270 -14.78 -29.18 -16.72
CA GLU A 270 -15.42 -30.10 -15.77
C GLU A 270 -15.96 -31.39 -16.43
N ASP A 271 -16.24 -31.37 -17.73
CA ASP A 271 -16.61 -32.55 -18.53
C ASP A 271 -15.39 -33.39 -18.99
N GLY A 272 -14.17 -32.99 -18.61
CA GLY A 272 -12.93 -33.65 -18.98
C GLY A 272 -12.35 -33.26 -20.35
N SER A 273 -12.99 -32.34 -21.08
CA SER A 273 -12.46 -31.87 -22.36
C SER A 273 -11.19 -31.04 -22.18
N ILE A 274 -10.21 -31.23 -23.07
CA ILE A 274 -8.99 -30.42 -23.09
C ILE A 274 -9.25 -29.22 -24.00
N GLN A 275 -9.06 -28.02 -23.44
CA GLN A 275 -9.17 -26.76 -24.15
C GLN A 275 -7.81 -26.08 -24.26
N LYS A 276 -7.66 -25.28 -25.32
CA LYS A 276 -6.52 -24.38 -25.53
C LYS A 276 -7.07 -23.01 -25.83
N GLU A 277 -6.58 -22.02 -25.11
CA GLU A 277 -7.02 -20.65 -25.24
C GLU A 277 -5.82 -19.71 -25.18
N VAL A 278 -5.81 -18.70 -26.03
CA VAL A 278 -4.74 -17.68 -26.06
C VAL A 278 -5.20 -16.45 -25.29
N PHE A 279 -4.33 -15.98 -24.39
CA PHE A 279 -4.50 -14.78 -23.59
C PHE A 279 -3.39 -13.79 -23.91
N GLU A 280 -3.69 -12.49 -23.81
CA GLU A 280 -2.70 -11.44 -24.04
C GLU A 280 -1.95 -11.06 -22.76
N MET A 281 -2.52 -11.41 -21.60
CA MET A 281 -1.92 -11.24 -20.28
C MET A 281 -2.40 -12.35 -19.33
N VAL A 282 -1.49 -12.82 -18.47
CA VAL A 282 -1.82 -13.74 -17.37
C VAL A 282 -1.41 -13.09 -16.06
N VAL A 283 -2.33 -13.05 -15.10
CA VAL A 283 -2.13 -12.58 -13.74
C VAL A 283 -2.04 -13.78 -12.79
N LEU A 284 -0.93 -13.91 -12.09
CA LEU A 284 -0.70 -14.94 -11.08
C LEU A 284 -1.21 -14.42 -9.74
N SER A 285 -2.30 -14.99 -9.24
CA SER A 285 -2.85 -14.67 -7.92
C SER A 285 -1.97 -15.30 -6.84
N ILE A 286 -0.91 -14.56 -6.47
CA ILE A 286 0.12 -14.99 -5.52
C ILE A 286 -0.37 -15.01 -4.07
N GLY A 287 0.13 -16.01 -3.33
CA GLY A 287 -0.12 -16.19 -1.91
C GLY A 287 0.59 -15.19 -1.00
N LEU A 288 0.30 -15.30 0.28
CA LEU A 288 0.93 -14.56 1.37
C LEU A 288 1.86 -15.49 2.15
N GLU A 289 3.05 -14.99 2.50
CA GLU A 289 4.05 -15.68 3.30
C GLU A 289 4.66 -14.76 4.36
N THR A 290 5.39 -15.33 5.32
CA THR A 290 6.15 -14.57 6.32
C THR A 290 7.59 -14.42 5.85
N SER A 291 8.12 -13.19 5.87
CA SER A 291 9.51 -12.95 5.47
C SER A 291 10.51 -13.62 6.41
N SER A 292 11.69 -13.94 5.90
CA SER A 292 12.77 -14.53 6.70
C SER A 292 13.19 -13.65 7.87
N GLU A 293 13.15 -12.32 7.70
CA GLU A 293 13.46 -11.32 8.72
C GLU A 293 12.44 -11.34 9.85
N VAL A 294 11.16 -11.54 9.53
CA VAL A 294 10.08 -11.64 10.53
C VAL A 294 10.15 -12.98 11.27
N VAL A 295 10.50 -14.07 10.59
CA VAL A 295 10.75 -15.37 11.24
C VAL A 295 11.90 -15.25 12.25
N GLN A 296 13.04 -14.66 11.83
CA GLN A 296 14.17 -14.42 12.73
C GLN A 296 13.80 -13.45 13.87
N LEU A 297 12.94 -12.47 13.63
CA LEU A 297 12.43 -11.61 14.69
C LEU A 297 11.62 -12.43 15.70
N ALA A 298 10.69 -13.26 15.27
CA ALA A 298 9.91 -14.11 16.17
C ALA A 298 10.79 -15.04 17.01
N GLU A 299 11.80 -15.67 16.39
CA GLU A 299 12.80 -16.49 17.07
C GLU A 299 13.56 -15.69 18.14
N ARG A 300 14.06 -14.50 17.80
CA ARG A 300 14.73 -13.60 18.76
C ARG A 300 13.83 -13.18 19.91
N LEU A 301 12.52 -13.04 19.67
CA LEU A 301 11.54 -12.62 20.65
C LEU A 301 11.01 -13.79 21.52
N GLY A 302 11.31 -15.03 21.16
CA GLY A 302 10.76 -16.22 21.80
C GLY A 302 9.26 -16.43 21.49
N VAL A 303 8.81 -16.00 20.31
CA VAL A 303 7.43 -16.17 19.85
C VAL A 303 7.34 -17.43 18.98
N GLU A 304 6.46 -18.34 19.36
CA GLU A 304 6.23 -19.59 18.62
C GLU A 304 5.55 -19.33 17.27
N LEU A 305 5.93 -20.11 16.26
CA LEU A 305 5.36 -20.05 14.91
C LEU A 305 4.66 -21.38 14.56
N THR A 306 3.64 -21.28 13.73
CA THR A 306 2.99 -22.44 13.08
C THR A 306 3.90 -23.07 12.02
N SER A 307 3.53 -24.25 11.50
CA SER A 307 4.24 -24.88 10.37
C SER A 307 4.26 -24.00 9.11
N GLY A 308 3.25 -23.15 8.91
CA GLY A 308 3.20 -22.15 7.85
C GLY A 308 3.99 -20.86 8.14
N LYS A 309 4.77 -20.82 9.24
CA LYS A 309 5.59 -19.68 9.67
C LYS A 309 4.80 -18.40 10.02
N PHE A 310 3.52 -18.54 10.37
CA PHE A 310 2.72 -17.47 10.98
C PHE A 310 2.80 -17.55 12.50
N CYS A 311 2.50 -16.46 13.21
CA CYS A 311 2.47 -16.45 14.67
C CYS A 311 1.49 -17.52 15.21
N ASN A 312 1.95 -18.35 16.14
CA ASN A 312 1.10 -19.35 16.78
C ASN A 312 0.19 -18.69 17.82
N THR A 313 -1.12 -18.92 17.71
CA THR A 313 -2.15 -18.39 18.61
C THR A 313 -3.20 -19.46 18.88
N SER A 314 -3.99 -19.34 19.96
CA SER A 314 -5.05 -20.30 20.29
C SER A 314 -6.45 -19.78 19.88
N SER A 315 -7.44 -20.67 19.80
CA SER A 315 -8.83 -20.27 19.50
C SER A 315 -9.48 -19.40 20.60
N PHE A 316 -9.02 -19.52 21.85
CA PHE A 316 -9.54 -18.75 22.98
C PHE A 316 -8.78 -17.44 23.20
N GLU A 317 -7.55 -17.35 22.68
CA GLU A 317 -6.68 -16.17 22.78
C GLU A 317 -6.10 -15.84 21.39
N PRO A 318 -6.94 -15.41 20.42
CA PRO A 318 -6.56 -15.33 19.00
C PRO A 318 -5.53 -14.24 18.68
N VAL A 319 -5.26 -13.34 19.62
CA VAL A 319 -4.29 -12.23 19.49
C VAL A 319 -3.13 -12.34 20.48
N ALA A 320 -3.14 -13.33 21.37
CA ALA A 320 -2.03 -13.55 22.31
C ALA A 320 -0.96 -14.41 21.65
N THR A 321 0.31 -14.03 21.83
CA THR A 321 1.44 -14.88 21.43
C THR A 321 1.79 -15.86 22.54
N SER A 322 2.74 -16.77 22.28
CA SER A 322 3.31 -17.65 23.32
C SER A 322 4.05 -16.90 24.43
N ARG A 323 4.35 -15.61 24.26
CA ARG A 323 5.04 -14.78 25.26
C ARG A 323 4.07 -13.78 25.89
N PRO A 324 3.78 -13.88 27.22
CA PRO A 324 2.88 -12.96 27.91
C PRO A 324 3.27 -11.50 27.73
N GLY A 325 2.28 -10.62 27.55
CA GLY A 325 2.48 -9.19 27.30
C GLY A 325 2.87 -8.82 25.86
N ILE A 326 3.09 -9.83 25.00
CA ILE A 326 3.27 -9.66 23.56
C ILE A 326 2.06 -10.24 22.83
N TYR A 327 1.47 -9.41 21.97
CA TYR A 327 0.27 -9.70 21.19
C TYR A 327 0.58 -9.64 19.69
N VAL A 328 -0.31 -10.15 18.86
CA VAL A 328 -0.17 -10.16 17.40
C VAL A 328 -1.47 -9.73 16.73
N CYS A 329 -1.37 -9.04 15.59
CA CYS A 329 -2.52 -8.76 14.75
C CYS A 329 -2.19 -8.75 13.26
N GLY A 330 -3.23 -8.78 12.43
CA GLY A 330 -3.09 -8.69 10.97
C GLY A 330 -2.49 -9.94 10.35
N ALA A 331 -1.88 -9.79 9.17
CA ALA A 331 -1.49 -10.93 8.33
C ALA A 331 -0.38 -11.82 8.91
N PHE A 332 0.38 -11.34 9.91
CA PHE A 332 1.39 -12.16 10.57
C PHE A 332 0.79 -13.25 11.47
N GLN A 333 -0.42 -13.02 12.02
CA GLN A 333 -1.18 -14.06 12.72
C GLN A 333 -1.68 -15.14 11.75
N GLY A 334 -1.82 -14.81 10.46
CA GLY A 334 -2.27 -15.71 9.41
C GLY A 334 -2.87 -14.94 8.22
N PRO A 335 -2.97 -15.55 7.02
CA PRO A 335 -3.51 -14.88 5.84
C PRO A 335 -4.96 -14.41 6.03
N LYS A 336 -5.21 -13.11 5.88
CA LYS A 336 -6.53 -12.49 6.10
C LYS A 336 -6.70 -11.19 5.34
N ASP A 337 -7.95 -10.75 5.21
CA ASP A 337 -8.30 -9.49 4.56
C ASP A 337 -8.19 -8.28 5.51
N ILE A 338 -8.42 -7.09 4.95
CA ILE A 338 -8.33 -5.82 5.68
C ILE A 338 -9.33 -5.75 6.85
N PRO A 339 -10.64 -6.05 6.67
CA PRO A 339 -11.59 -6.06 7.78
C PRO A 339 -11.17 -6.97 8.93
N GLN A 340 -10.74 -8.20 8.64
CA GLN A 340 -10.27 -9.13 9.69
C GLN A 340 -9.01 -8.59 10.38
N ALA A 341 -8.05 -8.04 9.63
CA ALA A 341 -6.86 -7.43 10.22
C ALA A 341 -7.17 -6.24 11.16
N VAL A 342 -8.18 -5.43 10.83
CA VAL A 342 -8.63 -4.31 11.67
C VAL A 342 -9.33 -4.80 12.94
N ILE A 343 -10.09 -5.89 12.85
CA ILE A 343 -10.71 -6.56 14.01
C ILE A 343 -9.62 -7.07 14.95
N ASP A 344 -8.63 -7.79 14.43
CA ASP A 344 -7.50 -8.30 15.22
C ASP A 344 -6.71 -7.17 15.87
N ALA A 345 -6.48 -6.06 15.14
CA ALA A 345 -5.77 -4.92 15.69
C ALA A 345 -6.53 -4.28 16.86
N SER A 346 -7.86 -4.22 16.77
CA SER A 346 -8.71 -3.72 17.86
C SER A 346 -8.70 -4.66 19.06
N ALA A 347 -8.76 -5.98 18.83
CA ALA A 347 -8.67 -6.98 19.87
C ALA A 347 -7.29 -6.98 20.56
N ALA A 348 -6.20 -6.92 19.78
CA ALA A 348 -4.84 -6.84 20.30
C ALA A 348 -4.61 -5.55 21.11
N ALA A 349 -5.16 -4.42 20.66
CA ALA A 349 -5.10 -3.17 21.42
C ALA A 349 -5.85 -3.27 22.76
N SER A 350 -7.01 -3.95 22.79
CA SER A 350 -7.76 -4.19 24.01
C SER A 350 -6.98 -5.08 24.98
N ALA A 351 -6.46 -6.22 24.50
CA ALA A 351 -5.69 -7.16 25.32
C ALA A 351 -4.39 -6.52 25.84
N ALA A 352 -3.69 -5.76 25.00
CA ALA A 352 -2.50 -5.01 25.39
C ALA A 352 -2.80 -3.88 26.38
N GLY A 353 -4.00 -3.30 26.34
CA GLY A 353 -4.46 -2.27 27.26
C GLY A 353 -4.86 -2.80 28.63
N GLU A 354 -5.36 -4.04 28.70
CA GLU A 354 -5.81 -4.69 29.94
C GLU A 354 -4.70 -4.71 31.01
N ILE A 355 -3.49 -5.16 30.62
CA ILE A 355 -2.33 -5.21 31.53
C ILE A 355 -1.74 -3.84 31.85
N LEU A 356 -2.14 -2.78 31.12
CA LEU A 356 -1.68 -1.41 31.33
C LEU A 356 -2.67 -0.56 32.13
N THR A 357 -3.73 -1.16 32.67
CA THR A 357 -4.83 -0.42 33.33
C THR A 357 -4.33 0.48 34.45
N GLU A 358 -3.40 0.00 35.28
CA GLU A 358 -2.84 0.77 36.41
C GLU A 358 -2.01 1.98 35.97
N ALA A 359 -1.35 1.89 34.81
CA ALA A 359 -0.52 2.95 34.26
C ALA A 359 -1.28 3.89 33.30
N ARG A 360 -2.59 3.68 33.11
CA ARG A 360 -3.39 4.42 32.13
C ARG A 360 -3.35 5.91 32.42
N GLY A 361 -2.93 6.69 31.42
CA GLY A 361 -2.89 8.15 31.51
C GLY A 361 -1.59 8.73 32.06
N SER A 362 -0.71 7.92 32.66
CA SER A 362 0.55 8.38 33.28
C SER A 362 1.50 9.10 32.32
N LEU A 363 1.44 8.77 31.01
CA LEU A 363 2.30 9.33 29.97
C LEU A 363 1.56 10.20 28.94
N ILE A 364 0.31 10.61 29.22
CA ILE A 364 -0.44 11.49 28.32
C ILE A 364 0.20 12.88 28.30
N ARG A 365 0.55 13.37 27.11
CA ARG A 365 0.96 14.77 26.88
C ARG A 365 -0.26 15.57 26.41
N LYS A 366 -0.50 16.74 27.00
CA LYS A 366 -1.49 17.69 26.47
C LYS A 366 -1.01 18.18 25.11
N ALA A 367 -1.85 18.03 24.08
CA ALA A 367 -1.58 18.64 22.78
C ALA A 367 -1.49 20.16 22.94
N GLU A 368 -0.53 20.77 22.27
CA GLU A 368 -0.40 22.22 22.23
C GLU A 368 -1.61 22.81 21.50
N LYS A 369 -2.37 23.69 22.17
CA LYS A 369 -3.49 24.38 21.53
C LYS A 369 -2.92 25.49 20.67
N ILE A 370 -3.00 25.32 19.35
CA ILE A 370 -2.65 26.39 18.42
C ILE A 370 -3.78 27.45 18.48
N PRO A 371 -3.46 28.73 18.76
CA PRO A 371 -4.47 29.79 18.85
C PRO A 371 -5.24 29.93 17.54
N GLN A 372 -6.57 29.91 17.60
CA GLN A 372 -7.40 30.15 16.44
C GLN A 372 -7.39 31.65 16.11
N THR A 373 -7.34 31.98 14.81
CA THR A 373 -7.48 33.37 14.36
C THR A 373 -8.94 33.80 14.48
N ASP A 374 -9.21 34.89 15.21
CA ASP A 374 -10.54 35.47 15.26
C ASP A 374 -10.84 36.21 13.95
N ILE A 375 -11.84 35.72 13.24
CA ILE A 375 -12.31 36.25 11.95
C ILE A 375 -13.65 36.97 12.08
N ALA A 376 -14.18 37.16 13.30
CA ALA A 376 -15.43 37.86 13.52
C ALA A 376 -15.36 39.30 12.99
N GLY A 377 -16.41 39.73 12.28
CA GLY A 377 -16.49 41.07 11.69
C GLY A 377 -15.63 41.31 10.44
N GLN A 378 -14.81 40.36 10.00
CA GLN A 378 -14.02 40.48 8.77
C GLN A 378 -14.87 40.18 7.52
N ARG A 379 -14.60 40.87 6.40
CA ARG A 379 -15.20 40.55 5.09
C ARG A 379 -14.83 39.10 4.71
N PRO A 380 -15.78 38.26 4.24
CA PRO A 380 -15.44 36.92 3.78
C PRO A 380 -14.42 36.96 2.63
N ARG A 381 -13.40 36.13 2.74
CA ARG A 381 -12.34 35.92 1.74
C ARG A 381 -12.20 34.42 1.56
N ILE A 382 -12.99 33.89 0.64
CA ILE A 382 -13.21 32.45 0.48
C ILE A 382 -12.17 31.87 -0.48
N GLY A 383 -11.49 30.81 -0.04
CA GLY A 383 -10.72 29.90 -0.89
C GLY A 383 -11.50 28.66 -1.24
N VAL A 384 -11.61 28.33 -2.53
CA VAL A 384 -12.28 27.10 -3.00
C VAL A 384 -11.25 26.15 -3.62
N PHE A 385 -11.16 24.93 -3.10
CA PHE A 385 -10.25 23.89 -3.58
C PHE A 385 -11.05 22.69 -4.05
N VAL A 386 -11.03 22.40 -5.35
CA VAL A 386 -11.80 21.32 -5.98
C VAL A 386 -10.91 20.10 -6.22
N CYS A 387 -11.20 19.00 -5.53
CA CYS A 387 -10.40 17.78 -5.64
C CYS A 387 -10.74 17.01 -6.92
N ARG A 388 -9.72 16.68 -7.72
CA ARG A 388 -9.87 15.81 -8.91
C ARG A 388 -9.94 14.32 -8.61
N CYS A 389 -9.25 13.86 -7.56
CA CYS A 389 -9.13 12.45 -7.16
C CYS A 389 -9.06 11.41 -8.31
N GLY A 390 -8.24 11.65 -9.33
CA GLY A 390 -8.14 10.76 -10.50
C GLY A 390 -9.48 10.60 -11.23
N ILE A 391 -9.81 9.39 -11.67
CA ILE A 391 -11.10 9.12 -12.33
C ILE A 391 -12.29 9.09 -11.36
N ASN A 392 -12.06 8.98 -10.04
CA ASN A 392 -13.15 8.84 -9.07
C ASN A 392 -14.05 10.07 -8.99
N ILE A 393 -13.48 11.28 -9.15
CA ILE A 393 -14.24 12.52 -9.22
C ILE A 393 -14.21 13.06 -10.65
N ALA A 394 -13.03 13.18 -11.26
CA ALA A 394 -12.90 13.77 -12.60
C ALA A 394 -13.49 12.90 -13.72
N GLY A 395 -13.79 11.61 -13.47
CA GLY A 395 -14.52 10.76 -14.41
C GLY A 395 -16.03 10.99 -14.42
N VAL A 396 -16.57 11.74 -13.46
CA VAL A 396 -18.01 12.03 -13.32
C VAL A 396 -18.29 13.53 -13.40
N VAL A 397 -17.43 14.36 -12.81
CA VAL A 397 -17.59 15.81 -12.71
C VAL A 397 -16.51 16.51 -13.53
N ASP A 398 -16.89 17.53 -14.31
CA ASP A 398 -15.94 18.45 -14.95
C ASP A 398 -15.34 19.38 -13.89
N VAL A 399 -14.28 18.89 -13.25
CA VAL A 399 -13.61 19.59 -12.14
C VAL A 399 -13.04 20.95 -12.56
N PRO A 400 -12.37 21.11 -13.72
CA PRO A 400 -11.98 22.42 -14.22
C PRO A 400 -13.15 23.40 -14.34
N ALA A 401 -14.29 22.99 -14.92
CA ALA A 401 -15.45 23.85 -15.05
C ALA A 401 -16.04 24.27 -13.69
N VAL A 402 -16.07 23.36 -12.71
CA VAL A 402 -16.51 23.67 -11.33
C VAL A 402 -15.57 24.69 -10.67
N ALA A 403 -14.25 24.55 -10.84
CA ALA A 403 -13.29 25.49 -10.30
C ALA A 403 -13.42 26.88 -10.94
N GLU A 404 -13.63 26.97 -12.25
CA GLU A 404 -13.89 28.25 -12.95
C GLU A 404 -15.21 28.88 -12.50
N TYR A 405 -16.29 28.10 -12.38
CA TYR A 405 -17.56 28.57 -11.86
C TYR A 405 -17.41 29.15 -10.45
N ALA A 406 -16.67 28.46 -9.57
CA ALA A 406 -16.44 28.91 -8.20
C ALA A 406 -15.79 30.31 -8.13
N LYS A 407 -14.93 30.67 -9.09
CA LYS A 407 -14.30 32.02 -9.15
C LYS A 407 -15.32 33.15 -9.33
N THR A 408 -16.48 32.87 -9.91
CA THR A 408 -17.52 33.87 -10.16
C THR A 408 -18.41 34.12 -8.94
N LEU A 409 -18.30 33.30 -7.90
CA LEU A 409 -19.16 33.39 -6.73
C LEU A 409 -18.76 34.56 -5.81
N PRO A 410 -19.74 35.21 -5.14
CA PRO A 410 -19.46 36.31 -4.23
C PRO A 410 -18.44 35.91 -3.16
N TYR A 411 -17.50 36.82 -2.89
CA TYR A 411 -16.46 36.69 -1.85
C TYR A 411 -15.43 35.57 -2.07
N VAL A 412 -15.46 34.86 -3.21
CA VAL A 412 -14.40 33.93 -3.60
C VAL A 412 -13.21 34.73 -4.13
N GLU A 413 -12.13 34.70 -3.36
CA GLU A 413 -10.89 35.42 -3.69
C GLU A 413 -9.90 34.50 -4.44
N PHE A 414 -10.08 33.18 -4.29
CA PHE A 414 -9.26 32.18 -4.96
C PHE A 414 -10.05 30.90 -5.16
N ALA A 415 -9.97 30.32 -6.36
CA ALA A 415 -10.45 28.97 -6.62
C ALA A 415 -9.49 28.23 -7.56
N THR A 416 -9.23 26.96 -7.26
CA THR A 416 -8.38 26.08 -8.07
C THR A 416 -8.85 24.64 -7.95
N ASP A 417 -8.45 23.82 -8.91
CA ASP A 417 -8.48 22.37 -8.79
C ASP A 417 -7.12 21.80 -8.40
N ASN A 418 -7.11 20.66 -7.71
CA ASN A 418 -5.89 20.00 -7.27
C ASN A 418 -6.08 18.47 -7.26
N LEU A 419 -4.97 17.75 -7.41
CA LEU A 419 -5.00 16.29 -7.30
C LEU A 419 -4.86 15.90 -5.82
N TYR A 420 -5.76 15.05 -5.34
CA TYR A 420 -5.78 14.53 -3.96
C TYR A 420 -5.64 15.60 -2.87
N SER A 421 -6.71 16.36 -2.59
CA SER A 421 -6.70 17.40 -1.53
C SER A 421 -6.27 16.84 -0.17
N CYS A 422 -6.57 15.58 0.11
CA CYS A 422 -6.20 14.91 1.36
C CYS A 422 -4.73 14.50 1.45
N SER A 423 -3.94 14.62 0.39
CA SER A 423 -2.49 14.36 0.46
C SER A 423 -1.76 15.45 1.24
N GLN A 424 -0.71 15.09 1.99
CA GLN A 424 0.00 16.03 2.84
C GLN A 424 0.64 17.19 2.06
N ASP A 425 1.17 16.94 0.85
CA ASP A 425 1.73 17.99 -0.01
C ASP A 425 0.66 19.02 -0.38
N THR A 426 -0.52 18.55 -0.78
CA THR A 426 -1.62 19.45 -1.12
C THR A 426 -2.17 20.16 0.09
N GLN A 427 -2.23 19.52 1.26
CA GLN A 427 -2.59 20.20 2.51
C GLN A 427 -1.61 21.33 2.85
N ASN A 428 -0.30 21.09 2.73
CA ASN A 428 0.71 22.12 2.95
C ASN A 428 0.57 23.27 1.95
N ALA A 429 0.32 22.96 0.67
CA ALA A 429 0.09 23.96 -0.38
C ALA A 429 -1.19 24.78 -0.11
N ILE A 430 -2.27 24.13 0.34
CA ILE A 430 -3.51 24.80 0.75
C ILE A 430 -3.23 25.74 1.92
N ALA A 431 -2.54 25.28 2.98
CA ALA A 431 -2.18 26.09 4.14
C ALA A 431 -1.33 27.31 3.75
N GLN A 432 -0.36 27.12 2.84
CA GLN A 432 0.46 28.21 2.30
C GLN A 432 -0.39 29.21 1.50
N LEU A 433 -1.25 28.74 0.60
CA LEU A 433 -2.14 29.60 -0.20
C LEU A 433 -3.13 30.39 0.67
N ILE A 434 -3.64 29.79 1.74
CA ILE A 434 -4.49 30.47 2.73
C ILE A 434 -3.76 31.68 3.31
N LYS A 435 -2.50 31.52 3.71
CA LYS A 435 -1.66 32.59 4.27
C LYS A 435 -1.31 33.63 3.21
N GLU A 436 -0.82 33.21 2.04
CA GLU A 436 -0.40 34.10 0.95
C GLU A 436 -1.54 34.97 0.40
N LYS A 437 -2.73 34.38 0.27
CA LYS A 437 -3.91 35.10 -0.25
C LYS A 437 -4.71 35.78 0.86
N GLY A 438 -4.41 35.52 2.14
CA GLY A 438 -5.14 36.03 3.29
C GLY A 438 -6.60 35.57 3.32
N LEU A 439 -6.82 34.28 3.03
CA LEU A 439 -8.14 33.66 3.03
C LEU A 439 -8.59 33.44 4.48
N ASN A 440 -9.84 33.75 4.79
CA ASN A 440 -10.41 33.59 6.12
C ASN A 440 -11.57 32.59 6.17
N ARG A 441 -11.97 32.03 5.02
CA ARG A 441 -12.88 30.91 4.90
C ARG A 441 -12.41 29.97 3.80
N VAL A 442 -12.61 28.68 3.99
CA VAL A 442 -12.15 27.65 3.03
C VAL A 442 -13.28 26.69 2.73
N VAL A 443 -13.45 26.37 1.46
CA VAL A 443 -14.33 25.33 0.94
C VAL A 443 -13.45 24.31 0.23
N VAL A 444 -13.47 23.06 0.68
CA VAL A 444 -12.80 21.96 0.01
C VAL A 444 -13.87 21.04 -0.58
N ALA A 445 -14.05 21.10 -1.90
CA ALA A 445 -14.95 20.20 -2.62
C ALA A 445 -14.21 18.88 -2.87
N ALA A 446 -14.40 17.91 -1.97
CA ALA A 446 -13.67 16.65 -1.96
C ALA A 446 -14.57 15.45 -1.62
N CYS A 447 -13.94 14.31 -1.31
CA CYS A 447 -14.62 13.08 -0.89
C CYS A 447 -15.36 13.24 0.46
N THR A 448 -15.85 12.14 1.01
CA THR A 448 -16.73 12.13 2.21
C THR A 448 -16.22 12.99 3.38
N PRO A 449 -17.06 13.89 3.95
CA PRO A 449 -16.68 14.75 5.07
C PRO A 449 -16.39 13.93 6.34
N LYS A 450 -17.05 12.77 6.52
CA LYS A 450 -16.86 11.91 7.69
C LYS A 450 -15.42 11.50 7.94
N THR A 451 -14.62 11.33 6.87
CA THR A 451 -13.21 10.94 6.98
C THR A 451 -12.24 12.10 6.77
N HIS A 452 -12.64 13.16 6.04
CA HIS A 452 -11.71 14.21 5.61
C HIS A 452 -11.93 15.57 6.27
N GLU A 453 -13.10 15.85 6.83
CA GLU A 453 -13.35 17.13 7.50
C GLU A 453 -12.36 17.41 8.64
N PRO A 454 -12.09 16.46 9.58
CA PRO A 454 -11.09 16.68 10.62
C PRO A 454 -9.68 16.95 10.06
N LEU A 455 -9.32 16.24 8.98
CA LEU A 455 -8.03 16.40 8.30
C LEU A 455 -7.87 17.81 7.72
N PHE A 456 -8.91 18.32 7.05
CA PHE A 456 -8.88 19.68 6.52
C PHE A 456 -8.93 20.73 7.63
N GLN A 457 -9.67 20.48 8.72
CA GLN A 457 -9.63 21.36 9.88
C GLN A 457 -8.22 21.44 10.48
N GLU A 458 -7.53 20.32 10.64
CA GLU A 458 -6.13 20.29 11.08
C GLU A 458 -5.21 21.04 10.10
N THR A 459 -5.47 20.96 8.79
CA THR A 459 -4.72 21.72 7.77
C THR A 459 -4.81 23.23 8.00
N LEU A 460 -5.96 23.74 8.43
CA LEU A 460 -6.17 25.17 8.71
C LEU A 460 -5.42 25.67 9.94
N VAL A 461 -4.98 24.75 10.80
CA VAL A 461 -4.27 25.06 12.05
C VAL A 461 -2.75 25.17 11.80
N ASN A 462 -2.24 24.63 10.68
CA ASN A 462 -0.82 24.66 10.30
C ASN A 462 -0.41 26.00 9.66
#